data_AF-E4XTR3-F1
#
_entry.id   AF-E4XTR3-F1
#
_cell.length_a   1.000
_cell.length_b   1.000
_cell.length_c   1.000
_cell.angle_alpha   90.00
_cell.angle_beta   90.00
_cell.angle_gamma   90.00
#
_symmetry.space_group_name_H-M   'P 1'
#
loop_
_entity.id
_entity.type
_entity.pdbx_description
1 polymer ?
#
loop_
_entity_poly.entity_id
_entity_poly.type
_entity_poly.pdbx_seq_one_letter_code
_entity_poly.pdbx_strand_id
1 'polypeptide(L)'
;MMKTVVIPIMKNWYPLLNHELMHQEMEDDQIQMKFVDRYFDFCAGEENKKMSFEDEGKCSEKVKEIVADYLPDDFYLVEQHDQELVDQLNELFDVDQDGYLSRSEFKKVFYCYLRIGFQKLIDSGIVQDDVSSAISSLATKIPEIMNSDEAKSYFEEHRRLYQILQMRFNKVRLENLFKNVEPTSRGMTKFYVKLMDEFSDFAAEVYQDY
;
A
#
# COMPACT_ATOMS: atom_id res chain seq x y z
N MET A 1 13.09 -1.71 -21.32
CA MET A 1 12.82 -0.52 -20.49
C MET A 1 11.38 -0.11 -20.71
N MET A 2 10.45 -0.70 -19.95
CA MET A 2 9.01 -0.40 -20.06
C MET A 2 8.77 0.88 -19.26
N LYS A 3 9.09 2.04 -19.84
CA LYS A 3 8.88 3.33 -19.16
C LYS A 3 7.40 3.46 -18.82
N THR A 4 7.14 3.39 -17.52
CA THR A 4 5.97 3.74 -16.72
C THR A 4 4.70 4.16 -17.49
N VAL A 5 4.09 3.23 -18.23
CA VAL A 5 2.79 3.48 -18.91
C VAL A 5 1.62 3.52 -17.92
N VAL A 6 1.85 3.08 -16.68
CA VAL A 6 0.81 2.89 -15.66
C VAL A 6 0.16 4.21 -15.25
N ILE A 7 0.94 5.26 -14.96
CA ILE A 7 0.40 6.55 -14.51
C ILE A 7 -0.42 7.26 -15.61
N PRO A 8 0.08 7.41 -16.86
CA PRO A 8 -0.71 7.96 -17.95
C PRO A 8 -2.00 7.17 -18.22
N ILE A 9 -1.95 5.84 -18.15
CA ILE A 9 -3.13 4.98 -18.30
C ILE A 9 -4.13 5.26 -17.17
N MET A 10 -3.67 5.33 -15.93
CA MET A 10 -4.55 5.59 -14.80
C MET A 10 -5.13 7.00 -14.84
N LYS A 11 -4.38 8.03 -15.25
CA LYS A 11 -4.89 9.40 -15.43
C LYS A 11 -6.00 9.46 -16.49
N ASN A 12 -5.95 8.63 -17.52
CA ASN A 12 -7.03 8.50 -18.50
C ASN A 12 -8.27 7.77 -17.96
N TRP A 13 -8.10 6.89 -16.98
CA TRP A 13 -9.19 6.09 -16.42
C TRP A 13 -9.82 6.72 -15.19
N TYR A 14 -9.07 7.47 -14.40
CA TYR A 14 -9.54 8.10 -13.19
C TYR A 14 -10.83 8.90 -13.46
N PRO A 15 -10.91 9.82 -14.45
CA PRO A 15 -12.12 10.59 -14.72
C PRO A 15 -13.33 9.77 -15.20
N LEU A 16 -13.12 8.51 -15.61
CA LEU A 16 -14.19 7.62 -16.10
C LEU A 16 -14.88 6.85 -14.95
N LEU A 17 -14.39 7.00 -13.72
CA LEU A 17 -14.92 6.30 -12.57
C LEU A 17 -16.04 7.09 -11.90
N ASN A 18 -16.94 6.35 -11.26
CA ASN A 18 -17.87 6.94 -10.31
C ASN A 18 -17.17 7.13 -8.95
N HIS A 19 -16.38 8.20 -8.83
CA HIS A 19 -15.64 8.53 -7.61
C HIS A 19 -16.53 8.71 -6.39
N GLU A 20 -17.70 9.33 -6.57
CA GLU A 20 -18.65 9.55 -5.49
C GLU A 20 -19.10 8.22 -4.88
N LEU A 21 -19.50 7.27 -5.72
CA LEU A 21 -19.84 5.92 -5.27
C LEU A 21 -18.65 5.25 -4.58
N MET A 22 -17.44 5.31 -5.15
CA MET A 22 -16.27 4.68 -4.54
C MET A 22 -15.92 5.28 -3.18
N HIS A 23 -16.00 6.60 -3.02
CA HIS A 23 -15.77 7.27 -1.74
C HIS A 23 -16.85 6.91 -0.71
N GLN A 24 -18.11 6.86 -1.13
CA GLN A 24 -19.20 6.39 -0.26
C GLN A 24 -18.97 4.95 0.18
N GLU A 25 -18.59 4.05 -0.73
CA GLU A 25 -18.27 2.66 -0.39
C GLU A 25 -17.09 2.55 0.58
N MET A 26 -16.07 3.41 0.42
CA MET A 26 -14.93 3.48 1.35
C MET A 26 -15.38 3.86 2.77
N GLU A 27 -16.30 4.83 2.89
CA GLU A 27 -16.88 5.27 4.15
C GLU A 27 -17.78 4.20 4.77
N ASP A 28 -18.67 3.58 3.98
CA ASP A 28 -19.56 2.49 4.39
C ASP A 28 -18.76 1.28 4.89
N ASP A 29 -17.63 0.98 4.25
CA ASP A 29 -16.69 -0.07 4.65
C ASP A 29 -15.80 0.31 5.84
N GLN A 30 -15.89 1.56 6.31
CA GLN A 30 -15.11 2.12 7.43
C GLN A 30 -13.60 1.95 7.26
N ILE A 31 -13.10 2.11 6.03
CA ILE A 31 -11.69 1.91 5.70
C ILE A 31 -10.83 2.98 6.39
N GLN A 32 -9.86 2.54 7.20
CA GLN A 32 -9.04 3.44 8.02
C GLN A 32 -7.78 3.94 7.30
N MET A 33 -7.07 3.07 6.55
CA MET A 33 -5.76 3.35 5.93
C MET A 33 -4.75 3.98 6.91
N LYS A 34 -4.46 3.30 8.01
CA LYS A 34 -3.52 3.76 9.04
C LYS A 34 -2.11 3.98 8.50
N PHE A 35 -1.70 3.20 7.49
CA PHE A 35 -0.41 3.41 6.84
C PHE A 35 -0.28 4.81 6.21
N VAL A 36 -1.38 5.37 5.67
CA VAL A 36 -1.40 6.75 5.16
C VAL A 36 -1.27 7.74 6.30
N ASP A 37 -1.99 7.52 7.41
CA ASP A 37 -1.89 8.41 8.58
C ASP A 37 -0.46 8.47 9.11
N ARG A 38 0.18 7.31 9.29
CA ARG A 38 1.57 7.24 9.77
C ARG A 38 2.58 7.84 8.81
N TYR A 39 2.38 7.67 7.50
CA TYR A 39 3.21 8.35 6.51
C TYR A 39 3.11 9.86 6.68
N PHE A 40 1.90 10.40 6.83
CA PHE A 40 1.70 11.83 7.12
C PHE A 40 2.33 12.26 8.45
N ASP A 41 2.16 11.48 9.51
CA ASP A 41 2.72 11.79 10.82
C ASP A 41 4.25 11.81 10.75
N PHE A 42 4.86 10.91 9.98
CA PHE A 42 6.30 10.88 9.75
C PHE A 42 6.80 12.08 8.93
N CYS A 43 6.06 12.46 7.88
CA CYS A 43 6.48 13.51 6.94
C CYS A 43 6.17 14.93 7.43
N ALA A 44 4.95 15.13 7.92
CA ALA A 44 4.43 16.43 8.29
C ALA A 44 4.24 16.58 9.81
N GLY A 45 4.20 15.50 10.59
CA GLY A 45 3.89 15.55 12.02
C GLY A 45 2.39 15.38 12.31
N GLU A 46 2.08 14.83 13.48
CA GLU A 46 0.72 14.40 13.87
C GLU A 46 -0.34 15.51 13.72
N GLU A 47 0.00 16.73 14.13
CA GLU A 47 -0.93 17.88 14.14
C GLU A 47 -1.24 18.44 12.74
N ASN A 48 -0.42 18.14 11.73
CA ASN A 48 -0.55 18.75 10.41
C ASN A 48 -1.53 17.98 9.52
N LYS A 49 -2.57 18.66 9.03
CA LYS A 49 -3.63 18.03 8.21
C LYS A 49 -3.34 17.98 6.71
N LYS A 50 -2.40 18.82 6.26
CA LYS A 50 -1.97 18.97 4.87
C LYS A 50 -0.44 19.12 4.82
N MET A 51 0.16 18.75 3.71
CA MET A 51 1.58 18.98 3.41
C MET A 51 1.74 19.53 1.99
N SER A 52 2.81 20.29 1.73
CA SER A 52 3.10 20.70 0.36
C SER A 52 3.61 19.50 -0.45
N PHE A 53 3.41 19.51 -1.77
CA PHE A 53 3.96 18.47 -2.65
C PHE A 53 5.50 18.46 -2.67
N GLU A 54 6.14 19.60 -2.40
CA GLU A 54 7.59 19.67 -2.24
C GLU A 54 8.05 18.92 -0.97
N ASP A 55 7.33 19.09 0.14
CA ASP A 55 7.63 18.39 1.39
C ASP A 55 7.31 16.89 1.30
N GLU A 56 6.24 16.51 0.59
CA GLU A 56 5.93 15.11 0.25
C GLU A 56 7.10 14.49 -0.53
N GLY A 57 7.58 15.15 -1.59
CA GLY A 57 8.69 14.65 -2.39
C GLY A 57 9.98 14.46 -1.58
N LYS A 58 10.34 15.46 -0.76
CA LYS A 58 11.50 15.36 0.15
C LYS A 58 11.33 14.23 1.17
N CYS A 59 10.13 14.06 1.72
CA CYS A 59 9.86 12.99 2.65
C CYS A 59 9.93 11.62 1.97
N SER A 60 9.38 11.49 0.76
CA SER A 60 9.43 10.25 -0.01
C SER A 60 10.87 9.82 -0.27
N GLU A 61 11.76 10.74 -0.62
CA GLU A 61 13.19 10.44 -0.79
C GLU A 61 13.83 9.99 0.53
N LYS A 62 13.53 10.66 1.65
CA LYS A 62 13.99 10.21 2.97
C LYS A 62 13.48 8.82 3.34
N VAL A 63 12.21 8.51 3.07
CA VAL A 63 11.64 7.17 3.29
C VAL A 63 12.38 6.14 2.45
N LYS A 64 12.66 6.45 1.18
CA LYS A 64 13.45 5.58 0.30
C LYS A 64 14.84 5.31 0.84
N GLU A 65 15.57 6.34 1.25
CA GLU A 65 16.91 6.18 1.85
C GLU A 65 16.86 5.27 3.07
N ILE A 66 15.84 5.44 3.94
CA ILE A 66 15.67 4.61 5.13
C ILE A 66 15.43 3.13 4.77
N VAL A 67 14.65 2.85 3.71
CA VAL A 67 14.32 1.47 3.33
C VAL A 67 15.31 0.85 2.35
N ALA A 68 16.13 1.66 1.66
CA ALA A 68 17.10 1.21 0.67
C ALA A 68 18.12 0.25 1.28
N ASP A 69 18.54 0.50 2.53
CA ASP A 69 19.47 -0.38 3.25
C ASP A 69 18.86 -1.77 3.58
N TYR A 70 17.53 -1.91 3.54
CA TYR A 70 16.80 -3.12 3.92
C TYR A 70 16.11 -3.81 2.75
N LEU A 71 16.06 -3.19 1.58
CA LEU A 71 15.39 -3.71 0.40
C LEU A 71 16.42 -4.09 -0.68
N PRO A 72 16.16 -5.13 -1.49
CA PRO A 72 16.99 -5.41 -2.66
C PRO A 72 16.99 -4.23 -3.64
N ASP A 73 18.11 -4.00 -4.32
CA ASP A 73 18.32 -2.95 -5.34
C ASP A 73 17.27 -2.90 -6.47
N ASP A 74 16.40 -3.91 -6.58
CA ASP A 74 15.35 -3.98 -7.61
C ASP A 74 13.95 -3.58 -7.10
N PHE A 75 13.79 -3.23 -5.81
CA PHE A 75 12.50 -2.87 -5.22
C PHE A 75 12.16 -1.37 -5.34
N TYR A 76 12.38 -0.78 -6.53
CA TYR A 76 12.03 0.62 -6.78
C TYR A 76 10.74 0.71 -7.58
N LEU A 77 9.65 1.13 -6.91
CA LEU A 77 8.30 1.15 -7.51
C LEU A 77 8.08 2.29 -8.53
N VAL A 78 8.86 3.37 -8.48
CA VAL A 78 8.83 4.46 -9.47
C VAL A 78 10.18 5.18 -9.49
N GLU A 79 10.85 5.27 -10.64
CA GLU A 79 11.97 6.19 -10.82
C GLU A 79 11.44 7.64 -10.77
N GLN A 80 11.75 8.38 -9.69
CA GLN A 80 11.28 9.75 -9.43
C GLN A 80 11.94 10.83 -10.32
N HIS A 81 12.60 10.45 -11.41
CA HIS A 81 13.31 11.41 -12.27
C HIS A 81 12.45 11.97 -13.41
N ASP A 82 11.17 11.60 -13.49
CA ASP A 82 10.24 12.10 -14.49
C ASP A 82 9.35 13.20 -13.89
N GLN A 83 9.75 14.48 -14.07
CA GLN A 83 9.02 15.63 -13.53
C GLN A 83 7.59 15.72 -14.09
N GLU A 84 7.37 15.33 -15.34
CA GLU A 84 6.02 15.33 -15.93
C GLU A 84 5.12 14.34 -15.19
N LEU A 85 5.66 13.17 -14.85
CA LEU A 85 4.95 12.14 -14.08
C LEU A 85 4.66 12.59 -12.64
N VAL A 86 5.58 13.29 -11.99
CA VAL A 86 5.38 13.89 -10.67
C VAL A 86 4.27 14.94 -10.71
N ASP A 87 4.29 15.84 -11.69
CA ASP A 87 3.27 16.88 -11.84
C ASP A 87 1.88 16.26 -12.09
N GLN A 88 1.81 15.17 -12.87
CA GLN A 88 0.57 14.43 -13.10
C GLN A 88 0.04 13.75 -11.83
N LEU A 89 0.91 13.25 -10.96
CA LEU A 89 0.52 12.70 -9.66
C LEU A 89 -0.01 13.81 -8.76
N ASN A 90 0.71 14.93 -8.65
CA ASN A 90 0.32 16.05 -7.81
C ASN A 90 -1.07 16.58 -8.19
N GLU A 91 -1.33 16.81 -9.48
CA GLU A 91 -2.65 17.25 -9.97
C GLU A 91 -3.77 16.29 -9.59
N LEU A 92 -3.49 14.99 -9.62
CA LEU A 92 -4.52 13.99 -9.34
C LEU A 92 -4.77 13.82 -7.84
N PHE A 93 -3.73 13.99 -7.02
CA PHE A 93 -3.84 13.94 -5.57
C PHE A 93 -4.38 15.26 -4.97
N ASP A 94 -4.20 16.41 -5.63
CA ASP A 94 -4.77 17.71 -5.27
C ASP A 94 -6.24 17.84 -5.74
N VAL A 95 -7.14 17.13 -5.07
CA VAL A 95 -8.54 17.01 -5.52
C VAL A 95 -9.30 18.33 -5.32
N ASP A 96 -9.03 19.05 -4.22
CA ASP A 96 -9.65 20.35 -3.94
C ASP A 96 -8.94 21.54 -4.62
N GLN A 97 -7.82 21.28 -5.29
CA GLN A 97 -7.01 22.25 -6.05
C GLN A 97 -6.49 23.40 -5.18
N ASP A 98 -6.20 23.13 -3.90
CA ASP A 98 -5.65 24.12 -2.98
C ASP A 98 -4.12 24.16 -2.96
N GLY A 99 -3.47 23.30 -3.75
CA GLY A 99 -2.02 23.23 -3.89
C GLY A 99 -1.32 22.43 -2.79
N TYR A 100 -2.08 21.72 -1.95
CA TYR A 100 -1.57 20.89 -0.87
C TYR A 100 -2.15 19.48 -0.91
N LEU A 101 -1.41 18.54 -0.36
CA LEU A 101 -1.85 17.16 -0.18
C LEU A 101 -2.40 16.97 1.24
N SER A 102 -3.69 16.67 1.37
CA SER A 102 -4.31 16.29 2.65
C SER A 102 -4.39 14.76 2.86
N ARG A 103 -4.49 14.33 4.13
CA ARG A 103 -4.71 12.91 4.48
C ARG A 103 -5.96 12.36 3.79
N SER A 104 -7.03 13.15 3.75
CA SER A 104 -8.31 12.75 3.14
C SER A 104 -8.15 12.54 1.64
N GLU A 105 -7.45 13.44 0.95
CA GLU A 105 -7.21 13.33 -0.49
C GLU A 105 -6.38 12.11 -0.83
N PHE A 106 -5.26 11.90 -0.11
CA PHE A 106 -4.43 10.72 -0.29
C PHE A 106 -5.28 9.45 -0.16
N LYS A 107 -6.03 9.28 0.93
CA LYS A 107 -6.84 8.07 1.16
C LYS A 107 -7.86 7.84 0.05
N LYS A 108 -8.59 8.87 -0.35
CA LYS A 108 -9.63 8.80 -1.40
C LYS A 108 -9.04 8.43 -2.76
N VAL A 109 -7.99 9.14 -3.15
CA VAL A 109 -7.29 8.94 -4.42
C VAL A 109 -6.65 7.55 -4.46
N PHE A 110 -5.94 7.16 -3.41
CA PHE A 110 -5.32 5.85 -3.29
C PHE A 110 -6.34 4.71 -3.33
N TYR A 111 -7.48 4.87 -2.66
CA TYR A 111 -8.58 3.90 -2.74
C TYR A 111 -9.07 3.73 -4.18
N CYS A 112 -9.35 4.83 -4.88
CA CYS A 112 -9.78 4.81 -6.27
C CYS A 112 -8.72 4.15 -7.17
N TYR A 113 -7.44 4.45 -6.96
CA TYR A 113 -6.35 3.82 -7.72
C TYR A 113 -6.31 2.31 -7.58
N LEU A 114 -6.42 1.81 -6.35
CA LEU A 114 -6.49 0.37 -6.11
C LEU A 114 -7.71 -0.25 -6.79
N ARG A 115 -8.87 0.43 -6.76
CA ARG A 115 -10.09 -0.04 -7.43
C ARG A 115 -9.88 -0.18 -8.93
N ILE A 116 -9.25 0.80 -9.59
CA ILE A 116 -8.92 0.72 -11.02
C ILE A 116 -7.97 -0.45 -11.29
N GLY A 117 -6.88 -0.52 -10.54
CA GLY A 117 -5.85 -1.54 -10.71
C GLY A 117 -6.43 -2.94 -10.60
N PHE A 118 -7.18 -3.22 -9.53
CA PHE A 118 -7.82 -4.53 -9.36
C PHE A 118 -8.90 -4.80 -10.39
N GLN A 119 -9.70 -3.80 -10.80
CA GLN A 119 -10.67 -3.99 -11.87
C GLN A 119 -9.98 -4.44 -13.16
N LYS A 120 -8.81 -3.87 -13.49
CA LYS A 120 -8.07 -4.24 -14.70
C LYS A 120 -7.45 -5.63 -14.62
N LEU A 121 -6.95 -6.01 -13.45
CA LEU A 121 -6.45 -7.36 -13.23
C LEU A 121 -7.59 -8.40 -13.36
N ILE A 122 -8.80 -8.06 -12.92
CA ILE A 122 -10.01 -8.88 -13.10
C ILE A 122 -10.40 -8.93 -14.59
N ASP A 123 -10.53 -7.77 -15.26
CA ASP A 123 -10.89 -7.68 -16.68
C ASP A 123 -9.91 -8.45 -17.57
N SER A 124 -8.64 -8.51 -17.17
CA SER A 124 -7.56 -9.23 -17.88
C SER A 124 -7.50 -10.72 -17.53
N GLY A 125 -8.38 -11.21 -16.64
CA GLY A 125 -8.42 -12.60 -16.19
C GLY A 125 -7.22 -13.04 -15.36
N ILE A 126 -6.39 -12.09 -14.89
CA ILE A 126 -5.25 -12.35 -13.99
C ILE A 126 -5.76 -12.74 -12.60
N VAL A 127 -6.76 -11.99 -12.13
CA VAL A 127 -7.53 -12.34 -10.93
C VAL A 127 -8.66 -13.24 -11.41
N GLN A 128 -8.44 -14.55 -11.35
CA GLN A 128 -9.49 -15.54 -11.64
C GLN A 128 -10.53 -15.58 -10.52
N ASP A 129 -11.72 -16.10 -10.80
CA ASP A 129 -12.82 -16.24 -9.83
C ASP A 129 -12.41 -16.99 -8.54
N ASP A 130 -11.35 -17.81 -8.60
CA ASP A 130 -10.76 -18.48 -7.43
C ASP A 130 -9.60 -17.69 -6.81
N VAL A 131 -9.86 -16.41 -6.50
CA VAL A 131 -8.99 -15.58 -5.66
C VAL A 131 -8.66 -16.30 -4.35
N SER A 132 -9.59 -17.13 -3.84
CA SER A 132 -9.42 -17.93 -2.63
C SER A 132 -8.22 -18.87 -2.71
N SER A 133 -7.91 -19.46 -3.87
CA SER A 133 -6.74 -20.32 -4.06
C SER A 133 -5.42 -19.54 -4.06
N ALA A 134 -5.34 -18.41 -4.76
CA ALA A 134 -4.15 -17.54 -4.73
C ALA A 134 -3.90 -16.99 -3.32
N ILE A 135 -4.97 -16.60 -2.64
CA ILE A 135 -4.99 -16.17 -1.24
C ILE A 135 -4.54 -17.29 -0.29
N SER A 136 -5.08 -18.51 -0.44
CA SER A 136 -4.72 -19.65 0.41
C SER A 136 -3.26 -20.06 0.21
N SER A 137 -2.78 -19.97 -1.03
CA SER A 137 -1.38 -20.17 -1.38
C SER A 137 -0.49 -19.13 -0.71
N LEU A 138 -0.83 -17.84 -0.75
CA LEU A 138 -0.09 -16.77 -0.03
C LEU A 138 -0.12 -16.96 1.49
N ALA A 139 -1.29 -17.25 2.06
CA ALA A 139 -1.46 -17.50 3.49
C ALA A 139 -0.68 -18.73 3.98
N THR A 140 -0.31 -19.64 3.07
CA THR A 140 0.53 -20.81 3.37
C THR A 140 2.01 -20.50 3.15
N LYS A 141 2.36 -19.89 2.02
CA LYS A 141 3.75 -19.60 1.63
C LYS A 141 4.43 -18.57 2.52
N ILE A 142 3.73 -17.52 2.94
CA ILE A 142 4.33 -16.47 3.79
C ILE A 142 4.83 -17.08 5.12
N PRO A 143 4.01 -17.85 5.87
CA PRO A 143 4.49 -18.56 7.05
C PRO A 143 5.62 -19.55 6.76
N GLU A 144 5.58 -20.29 5.65
CA GLU A 144 6.64 -21.25 5.28
C GLU A 144 7.98 -20.54 5.08
N ILE A 145 8.00 -19.45 4.31
CA ILE A 145 9.20 -18.63 4.08
C ILE A 145 9.72 -18.09 5.40
N MET A 146 8.84 -17.55 6.23
CA MET A 146 9.23 -16.99 7.53
C MET A 146 9.75 -18.03 8.51
N ASN A 147 9.27 -19.27 8.46
CA ASN A 147 9.72 -20.35 9.34
C ASN A 147 10.84 -21.21 8.74
N SER A 148 11.39 -20.81 7.59
CA SER A 148 12.54 -21.48 6.98
C SER A 148 13.81 -21.31 7.83
N ASP A 149 14.73 -22.27 7.72
CA ASP A 149 16.03 -22.19 8.40
C ASP A 149 16.83 -20.95 7.97
N GLU A 150 16.66 -20.51 6.72
CA GLU A 150 17.31 -19.33 6.15
C GLU A 150 16.80 -18.03 6.79
N ALA A 151 15.48 -17.86 6.90
CA ALA A 151 14.90 -16.74 7.64
C ALA A 151 15.31 -16.79 9.13
N LYS A 152 15.32 -17.98 9.72
CA LYS A 152 15.69 -18.17 11.12
C LYS A 152 17.15 -17.76 11.39
N SER A 153 18.06 -18.13 10.49
CA SER A 153 19.48 -17.75 10.52
C SER A 153 19.65 -16.24 10.31
N TYR A 154 18.94 -15.66 9.35
CA TYR A 154 18.93 -14.21 9.12
C TYR A 154 18.51 -13.42 10.36
N PHE A 155 17.53 -13.92 11.12
CA PHE A 155 17.04 -13.26 12.32
C PHE A 155 17.67 -13.74 13.64
N GLU A 156 18.80 -14.47 13.63
CA GLU A 156 19.47 -14.95 14.86
C GLU A 156 19.82 -13.80 15.81
N GLU A 157 20.31 -12.68 15.26
CA GLU A 157 20.66 -11.47 16.02
C GLU A 157 19.44 -10.60 16.37
N HIS A 158 18.27 -10.92 15.80
CA HIS A 158 17.04 -10.14 15.86
C HIS A 158 15.84 -10.98 16.33
N ARG A 159 16.06 -11.88 17.30
CA ARG A 159 15.08 -12.88 17.76
C ARG A 159 13.72 -12.30 18.16
N ARG A 160 13.68 -11.10 18.75
CA ARG A 160 12.42 -10.42 19.12
C ARG A 160 11.64 -9.98 17.89
N LEU A 161 12.30 -9.38 16.90
CA LEU A 161 11.69 -9.01 15.62
C LEU A 161 11.14 -10.23 14.89
N TYR A 162 11.87 -11.34 14.93
CA TYR A 162 11.41 -12.60 14.36
C TYR A 162 10.14 -13.13 15.02
N GLN A 163 10.07 -13.08 16.36
CA GLN A 163 8.86 -13.46 17.10
C GLN A 163 7.67 -12.57 16.76
N ILE A 164 7.87 -11.26 16.63
CA ILE A 164 6.82 -10.31 16.23
C ILE A 164 6.35 -10.62 14.81
N LEU A 165 7.27 -10.81 13.87
CA LEU A 165 6.97 -11.18 12.49
C LEU A 165 6.13 -12.47 12.47
N GLN A 166 6.58 -13.52 13.15
CA GLN A 166 5.87 -14.81 13.28
C GLN A 166 4.48 -14.65 13.88
N MET A 167 4.30 -13.82 14.91
CA MET A 167 2.99 -13.57 15.51
C MET A 167 2.04 -12.84 14.55
N ARG A 168 2.53 -11.87 13.78
CA ARG A 168 1.71 -11.03 12.89
C ARG A 168 1.36 -11.71 11.57
N PHE A 169 2.28 -12.46 11.00
CA PHE A 169 2.09 -13.13 9.72
C PHE A 169 1.92 -14.65 9.88
N ASN A 170 1.34 -15.09 11.00
CA ASN A 170 0.97 -16.50 11.17
C ASN A 170 -0.22 -16.87 10.27
N LYS A 171 -0.28 -18.16 9.92
CA LYS A 171 -1.31 -18.72 9.04
C LYS A 171 -2.73 -18.36 9.45
N VAL A 172 -3.10 -18.47 10.73
CA VAL A 172 -4.47 -18.20 11.20
C VAL A 172 -4.85 -16.73 11.03
N ARG A 173 -3.94 -15.81 11.38
CA ARG A 173 -4.18 -14.37 11.22
C ARG A 173 -4.29 -14.00 9.75
N LEU A 174 -3.37 -14.50 8.93
CA LEU A 174 -3.44 -14.37 7.48
C LEU A 174 -4.77 -14.89 6.97
N GLU A 175 -5.11 -16.16 7.18
CA GLU A 175 -6.38 -16.77 6.75
C GLU A 175 -7.61 -15.95 7.16
N ASN A 176 -7.60 -15.30 8.34
CA ASN A 176 -8.66 -14.40 8.77
C ASN A 176 -8.69 -13.06 8.02
N LEU A 177 -7.54 -12.45 7.72
CA LEU A 177 -7.45 -11.25 6.86
C LEU A 177 -7.96 -11.54 5.45
N PHE A 178 -7.73 -12.77 5.01
CA PHE A 178 -8.05 -13.33 3.72
C PHE A 178 -9.44 -13.95 3.61
N LYS A 179 -10.17 -14.08 4.73
CA LYS A 179 -11.48 -14.72 4.77
C LYS A 179 -12.53 -13.81 4.12
N ASN A 180 -13.35 -14.40 3.25
CA ASN A 180 -14.44 -13.71 2.54
C ASN A 180 -13.96 -12.53 1.67
N VAL A 181 -12.75 -12.61 1.10
CA VAL A 181 -12.34 -11.64 0.08
C VAL A 181 -13.19 -11.88 -1.16
N GLU A 182 -14.05 -10.93 -1.47
CA GLU A 182 -14.83 -10.95 -2.70
C GLU A 182 -13.90 -10.74 -3.89
N PRO A 183 -14.02 -11.53 -4.97
CA PRO A 183 -13.23 -11.38 -6.19
C PRO A 183 -13.70 -10.19 -7.04
N THR A 184 -14.03 -9.08 -6.38
CA THR A 184 -14.45 -7.81 -6.97
C THR A 184 -13.34 -6.79 -6.75
N SER A 185 -13.31 -5.72 -7.55
CA SER A 185 -12.35 -4.63 -7.32
C SER A 185 -12.48 -4.05 -5.91
N ARG A 186 -13.71 -3.93 -5.39
CA ARG A 186 -13.99 -3.51 -4.01
C ARG A 186 -13.39 -4.47 -2.96
N GLY A 187 -13.68 -5.76 -3.08
CA GLY A 187 -13.18 -6.78 -2.16
C GLY A 187 -11.65 -6.85 -2.13
N MET A 188 -11.03 -6.82 -3.31
CA MET A 188 -9.57 -6.82 -3.45
C MET A 188 -8.92 -5.55 -2.89
N THR A 189 -9.52 -4.37 -3.11
CA THR A 189 -9.03 -3.12 -2.51
C THR A 189 -9.08 -3.17 -0.98
N LYS A 190 -10.20 -3.61 -0.39
CA LYS A 190 -10.34 -3.76 1.07
C LYS A 190 -9.27 -4.70 1.63
N PHE A 191 -9.04 -5.81 0.94
CA PHE A 191 -8.03 -6.77 1.30
C PHE A 191 -6.62 -6.14 1.28
N TYR A 192 -6.25 -5.49 0.18
CA TYR A 192 -4.93 -4.87 0.03
C TYR A 192 -4.67 -3.80 1.10
N VAL A 193 -5.66 -2.95 1.38
CA VAL A 193 -5.55 -1.92 2.42
C VAL A 193 -5.29 -2.54 3.79
N LYS A 194 -6.03 -3.61 4.15
CA LYS A 194 -5.79 -4.33 5.42
C LYS A 194 -4.38 -4.91 5.49
N LEU A 195 -3.90 -5.48 4.39
CA LEU A 195 -2.55 -6.02 4.33
C LEU A 195 -1.49 -4.92 4.53
N MET A 196 -1.66 -3.75 3.89
CA MET A 196 -0.77 -2.60 4.07
C MET A 196 -0.78 -2.08 5.50
N ASP A 197 -1.96 -2.04 6.15
CA ASP A 197 -2.06 -1.66 7.56
C ASP A 197 -1.32 -2.66 8.47
N GLU A 198 -1.37 -3.96 8.19
CA GLU A 198 -0.61 -4.98 8.96
C GLU A 198 0.91 -4.81 8.80
N PHE A 199 1.39 -4.53 7.58
CA PHE A 199 2.81 -4.23 7.35
C PHE A 199 3.22 -2.94 8.04
N SER A 200 2.38 -1.91 8.00
CA SER A 200 2.63 -0.65 8.67
C SER A 200 2.65 -0.78 10.20
N ASP A 201 1.73 -1.58 10.77
CA ASP A 201 1.73 -1.90 12.20
C ASP A 201 3.02 -2.66 12.59
N PHE A 202 3.45 -3.61 11.76
CA PHE A 202 4.71 -4.32 11.98
C PHE A 202 5.90 -3.36 11.96
N ALA A 203 6.01 -2.50 10.93
CA ALA A 203 7.10 -1.54 10.83
C ALA A 203 7.15 -0.61 12.06
N ALA A 204 6.00 -0.12 12.53
CA ALA A 204 5.93 0.72 13.72
C ALA A 204 6.46 0.01 14.98
N GLU A 205 6.20 -1.28 15.16
CA GLU A 205 6.75 -2.07 16.26
C GLU A 205 8.26 -2.28 16.14
N VAL A 206 8.77 -2.45 14.91
CA VAL A 206 10.22 -2.55 14.67
C VAL A 206 10.92 -1.24 15.01
N TYR A 207 10.39 -0.09 14.56
CA TYR A 207 11.02 1.21 14.77
C TYR A 207 10.98 1.70 16.23
N GLN A 208 10.02 1.26 17.04
CA GLN A 208 9.98 1.61 18.47
C GLN A 208 11.03 0.86 19.31
N ASP A 209 11.63 -0.20 18.76
CA ASP A 209 12.66 -1.02 19.43
C ASP A 209 14.10 -0.62 19.05
N TYR A 210 14.28 0.37 18.16
CA TYR A 210 15.57 1.00 17.81
C TYR A 210 15.69 2.41 18.42
#